data_AF-A0ABD0NSF6-F1
#
_entry.id   AF-A0ABD0NSF6-F1
#
_cell.length_a   1.000
_cell.length_b   1.000
_cell.length_c   1.000
_cell.angle_alpha   90.00
_cell.angle_beta   90.00
_cell.angle_gamma   90.00
#
_symmetry.space_group_name_H-M   'P 1'
#
loop_
_entity.id
_entity.type
_entity.pdbx_description
1 polymer ?
#
loop_
_entity_poly.entity_id
_entity_poly.type
_entity_poly.pdbx_seq_one_letter_code
_entity_poly.pdbx_strand_id
1 'polypeptide(L)'
;ILYANEGESKKEELAVEALSAAERSSFIPHKGHEFVLTLYHFPSSCEACPRPLWHVFKPPPALECRRCRIKCHKDHIDLKEEVLAPCR
;
A
#
# COMPACT_ATOMS: atom_id res chain seq x y z
N ILE A 1 -28.16 -28.43 -25.81
CA ILE A 1 -27.24 -28.42 -24.64
C ILE A 1 -26.05 -27.57 -25.05
N LEU A 2 -26.03 -26.30 -24.64
CA LEU A 2 -24.96 -25.36 -24.97
C LEU A 2 -24.14 -25.16 -23.70
N TYR A 3 -22.91 -25.66 -23.70
CA TYR A 3 -21.95 -25.39 -22.64
C TYR A 3 -21.21 -24.09 -22.98
N ALA A 4 -21.63 -22.99 -22.36
CA ALA A 4 -20.81 -21.78 -22.27
C ALA A 4 -19.81 -22.00 -21.13
N ASN A 5 -18.54 -22.19 -21.50
CA ASN A 5 -17.42 -22.12 -20.57
C ASN A 5 -16.94 -20.67 -20.58
N GLU A 6 -17.31 -19.92 -19.55
CA GLU A 6 -16.91 -18.52 -19.37
C GLU A 6 -15.59 -18.55 -18.59
N GLY A 7 -14.49 -18.56 -19.33
CA GLY A 7 -13.18 -18.23 -18.79
C GLY A 7 -13.00 -16.71 -18.86
N GLU A 8 -13.12 -16.02 -17.73
CA GLU A 8 -12.64 -14.64 -17.62
C GLU A 8 -11.58 -14.54 -16.52
N SER A 9 -10.36 -14.25 -16.98
CA SER A 9 -9.20 -13.93 -16.17
C SER A 9 -9.52 -12.81 -15.20
N LYS A 10 -9.43 -13.08 -13.90
CA LYS A 10 -9.54 -12.09 -12.82
C LYS A 10 -8.39 -11.09 -12.91
N LYS A 11 -8.52 -10.10 -13.78
CA LYS A 11 -7.70 -8.88 -13.77
C LYS A 11 -8.48 -7.81 -13.01
N GLU A 12 -8.67 -8.06 -11.72
CA GLU A 12 -9.20 -7.09 -10.77
C GLU A 12 -8.06 -6.13 -10.37
N GLU A 13 -7.54 -5.39 -11.34
CA GLU A 13 -6.52 -4.34 -11.20
C GLU A 13 -7.13 -2.94 -11.39
N LEU A 14 -8.44 -2.77 -11.14
CA LEU A 14 -9.17 -1.54 -11.44
C LEU A 14 -9.48 -0.72 -10.19
N ALA A 15 -8.44 -0.30 -9.46
CA ALA A 15 -8.56 0.77 -8.45
C ALA A 15 -7.21 1.42 -8.06
N VAL A 16 -6.18 1.32 -8.90
CA VAL A 16 -4.85 1.88 -8.61
C VAL A 16 -4.79 3.41 -8.83
N GLU A 17 -5.85 4.03 -9.36
CA GLU A 17 -5.78 5.41 -9.91
C GLU A 17 -6.78 6.40 -9.30
N ALA A 18 -6.83 6.56 -7.98
CA ALA A 18 -7.62 7.66 -7.40
C ALA A 18 -6.87 8.59 -6.43
N LEU A 19 -5.67 8.25 -5.95
CA LEU A 19 -4.94 9.09 -4.99
C LEU A 19 -3.45 9.30 -5.28
N SER A 20 -2.91 8.71 -6.36
CA SER A 20 -1.59 9.07 -6.92
C SER A 20 -1.52 10.51 -7.45
N ALA A 21 -2.59 11.30 -7.35
CA ALA A 21 -2.60 12.73 -7.69
C ALA A 21 -2.09 13.65 -6.55
N ALA A 22 -1.88 13.15 -5.33
CA ALA A 22 -1.20 13.91 -4.26
C ALA A 22 0.33 13.95 -4.43
N GLU A 23 0.85 13.45 -5.56
CA GLU A 23 2.25 13.40 -5.94
C GLU A 23 2.82 14.76 -6.37
N ARG A 24 3.13 15.64 -5.41
CA ARG A 24 3.98 16.79 -5.76
C ARG A 24 4.95 17.35 -4.71
N SER A 25 5.50 16.53 -3.80
CA SER A 25 6.92 16.65 -3.31
C SER A 25 7.18 16.16 -1.87
N SER A 26 6.24 15.52 -1.17
CA SER A 26 6.48 15.13 0.23
C SER A 26 6.73 13.63 0.36
N PHE A 27 7.99 13.21 0.23
CA PHE A 27 8.42 11.85 0.59
C PHE A 27 9.17 11.86 1.93
N ILE A 28 9.04 10.78 2.70
CA ILE A 28 9.65 10.60 4.00
C ILE A 28 10.82 9.61 3.85
N PRO A 29 12.08 10.07 3.98
CA PRO A 29 13.23 9.17 3.91
C PRO A 29 13.36 8.34 5.19
N HIS A 30 13.46 7.01 5.07
CA HIS A 30 13.66 6.12 6.22
C HIS A 30 14.38 4.82 5.83
N LYS A 31 15.52 4.50 6.46
CA LYS A 31 16.32 3.26 6.17
C LYS A 31 16.54 3.00 4.65
N GLY A 32 16.75 4.07 3.87
CA GLY A 32 16.93 4.00 2.41
C GLY A 32 15.64 3.97 1.58
N HIS A 33 14.47 3.87 2.22
CA HIS A 33 13.16 3.98 1.60
C HIS A 33 12.76 5.44 1.41
N GLU A 34 11.88 5.66 0.43
CA GLU A 34 11.26 6.95 0.13
C GLU A 34 9.76 6.77 0.20
N PHE A 35 9.22 6.95 1.40
CA PHE A 35 7.82 6.67 1.70
C PHE A 35 6.91 7.82 1.30
N VAL A 36 5.78 7.49 0.70
CA VAL A 36 4.71 8.42 0.33
C VAL A 36 3.47 8.05 1.13
N LEU A 37 2.73 9.04 1.63
CA LEU A 37 1.46 8.80 2.31
C LEU A 37 0.44 8.21 1.35
N THR A 38 -0.21 7.12 1.75
CA THR A 38 -1.18 6.38 0.94
C THR A 38 -2.32 5.88 1.84
N LEU A 39 -3.51 5.71 1.25
CA LEU A 39 -4.70 5.19 1.91
C LEU A 39 -5.23 4.01 1.11
N TYR A 40 -5.44 2.86 1.76
CA TYR A 40 -5.91 1.65 1.09
C TYR A 40 -7.36 1.35 1.46
N HIS A 41 -8.27 1.50 0.49
CA HIS A 41 -9.66 1.08 0.65
C HIS A 41 -9.88 -0.40 0.31
N PHE A 42 -8.85 -1.06 -0.25
CA PHE A 42 -8.84 -2.47 -0.68
C PHE A 42 -7.84 -3.29 0.12
N PRO A 43 -7.99 -4.63 0.17
CA PRO A 43 -7.10 -5.51 0.91
C PRO A 43 -5.61 -5.20 0.69
N SER A 44 -4.92 -4.83 1.77
CA SER A 44 -3.48 -4.61 1.79
C SER A 44 -2.92 -4.97 3.16
N SER A 45 -1.71 -5.53 3.16
CA SER A 45 -0.96 -5.93 4.35
C SER A 45 0.05 -4.87 4.77
N CYS A 46 0.35 -4.83 6.06
CA CYS A 46 1.47 -4.08 6.61
C CYS A 46 2.67 -5.01 6.76
N GLU A 47 3.86 -4.54 6.39
CA GLU A 47 5.10 -5.32 6.50
C GLU A 47 5.74 -5.25 7.88
N ALA A 48 5.22 -4.39 8.76
CA ALA A 48 5.70 -4.19 10.13
C ALA A 48 4.83 -4.88 11.19
N CYS A 49 3.57 -5.18 10.89
CA CYS A 49 2.66 -5.83 11.83
C CYS A 49 1.56 -6.64 11.10
N PRO A 50 0.91 -7.60 11.77
CA PRO A 50 -0.14 -8.41 11.15
C PRO A 50 -1.49 -7.68 10.99
N ARG A 51 -1.59 -6.41 11.38
CA ARG A 51 -2.85 -5.66 11.26
C ARG A 51 -3.15 -5.33 9.80
N PRO A 52 -4.42 -5.35 9.38
CA PRO A 52 -4.79 -4.90 8.04
C PRO A 52 -4.38 -3.45 7.85
N LEU A 53 -3.85 -3.13 6.67
CA LEU A 53 -3.46 -1.77 6.29
C LEU A 53 -4.61 -1.01 5.61
N TRP A 54 -5.83 -1.56 5.62
CA TRP A 54 -6.93 -1.12 4.80
C TRP A 54 -8.25 -1.05 5.56
N HIS A 55 -9.16 -0.19 5.08
CA HIS A 55 -10.56 -0.15 5.52
C HIS A 55 -11.41 0.55 4.45
N VAL A 56 -12.61 0.04 4.17
CA VAL A 56 -13.45 0.54 3.07
C VAL A 56 -13.94 1.98 3.26
N PHE A 57 -14.26 2.40 4.49
CA PHE A 57 -14.75 3.75 4.78
C PHE A 57 -13.66 4.75 5.22
N LYS A 58 -12.85 4.38 6.22
CA LYS A 58 -11.80 5.21 6.78
C LYS A 58 -10.51 4.39 6.97
N PRO A 59 -9.72 4.22 5.92
CA PRO A 59 -8.47 3.47 6.00
C PRO A 59 -7.47 4.14 6.96
N PRO A 60 -6.65 3.35 7.66
CA PRO A 60 -5.60 3.90 8.49
C PRO A 60 -4.55 4.62 7.62
N PRO A 61 -3.84 5.61 8.16
CA PRO A 61 -2.75 6.28 7.45
C PRO A 61 -1.63 5.28 7.16
N ALA A 62 -1.36 5.06 5.88
CA ALA A 62 -0.31 4.16 5.42
C ALA A 62 0.78 4.92 4.68
N LEU A 63 1.92 4.26 4.52
CA LEU A 63 3.07 4.71 3.77
C LEU A 63 3.44 3.62 2.75
N GLU A 64 3.66 4.03 1.52
CA GLU A 64 4.16 3.18 0.44
C GLU A 64 5.54 3.68 -0.01
N CYS A 65 6.53 2.80 -0.10
CA CYS A 65 7.82 3.17 -0.65
C CYS A 65 7.75 3.26 -2.18
N ARG A 66 8.13 4.39 -2.77
CA ARG A 66 8.13 4.54 -4.24
C ARG A 66 9.17 3.65 -4.94
N ARG A 67 10.20 3.21 -4.22
CA ARG A 67 11.31 2.40 -4.76
C ARG A 67 10.97 0.91 -4.79
N CYS A 68 10.64 0.34 -3.63
CA CYS A 68 10.43 -1.11 -3.49
C CYS A 68 8.95 -1.51 -3.29
N ARG A 69 8.01 -0.54 -3.24
CA ARG A 69 6.57 -0.74 -3.04
C ARG A 69 6.17 -1.42 -1.74
N ILE A 70 7.07 -1.44 -0.75
CA ILE A 70 6.76 -1.90 0.62
C ILE A 70 5.72 -0.98 1.25
N LYS A 71 4.79 -1.57 2.02
CA LYS A 71 3.67 -0.86 2.64
C LYS A 71 3.69 -1.00 4.16
N CYS A 72 3.50 0.10 4.89
CA CYS A 72 3.45 0.08 6.35
C CYS A 72 2.53 1.18 6.90
N HIS A 73 2.08 1.06 8.15
CA HIS A 73 1.37 2.15 8.82
C HIS A 73 2.30 3.34 9.07
N LYS A 74 1.75 4.57 9.04
CA LYS A 74 2.48 5.81 9.34
C LYS A 74 3.12 5.78 10.74
N ASP A 75 2.42 5.19 11.72
CA ASP A 75 2.86 5.10 13.11
C ASP A 75 4.21 4.38 13.25
N HIS A 76 4.47 3.34 12.47
CA HIS A 76 5.73 2.58 12.53
C HIS A 76 6.94 3.45 12.17
N ILE A 77 6.78 4.39 11.23
CA ILE A 77 7.84 5.32 10.82
C ILE A 77 7.97 6.48 11.81
N ASP A 78 6.85 6.98 12.34
CA ASP A 78 6.83 8.08 13.30
C ASP A 78 7.49 7.68 14.63
N LEU A 79 7.21 6.46 15.10
CA LEU A 79 7.82 5.84 16.27
C LEU A 79 9.23 5.30 16.01
N LYS A 80 9.76 5.43 14.78
CA LYS A 80 11.07 4.90 14.34
C LYS A 80 11.28 3.43 14.71
N GLU A 81 10.24 2.61 14.56
CA GLU A 81 10.34 1.18 14.87
C GLU A 81 11.34 0.48 13.94
N GLU A 82 12.15 -0.41 14.51
CA GLU A 82 13.23 -1.08 13.79
C GLU A 82 12.80 -2.29 12.97
N VAL A 83 11.49 -2.48 12.81
CA VAL A 83 10.87 -3.65 12.18
C VAL A 83 11.04 -3.71 10.66
N LEU A 84 11.33 -2.59 9.99
CA LEU A 84 11.51 -2.54 8.54
C LEU A 84 12.96 -2.77 8.12
N ALA A 85 13.16 -3.74 7.23
CA ALA A 85 14.43 -3.95 6.54
C ALA A 85 14.78 -2.75 5.64
N PRO A 86 16.08 -2.49 5.37
CA PRO A 86 16.48 -1.40 4.47
C PRO A 86 15.97 -1.62 3.04
N CYS A 87 15.79 -0.52 2.31
CA CYS A 87 15.32 -0.57 0.92
C CYS A 87 16.31 -1.36 0.05
N ARG A 88 15.77 -2.24 -0.79
CA ARG A 88 16.48 -2.91 -1.88
C ARG A 88 16.28 -2.15 -3.18
#